data_AF-A0A968M9U3-F1
#
_entry.id   AF-A0A968M9U3-F1
#
_cell.length_a   1.000
_cell.length_b   1.000
_cell.length_c   1.000
_cell.angle_alpha   90.00
_cell.angle_beta   90.00
_cell.angle_gamma   90.00
#
_symmetry.space_group_name_H-M   'P 1'
#
loop_
_entity.id
_entity.type
_entity.pdbx_description
1 polymer ?
#
loop_
_entity_poly.entity_id
_entity_poly.type
_entity_poly.pdbx_seq_one_letter_code
_entity_poly.pdbx_strand_id
1 'polypeptide(L)'
;MDDRLKTILLTFGILALVMGLSVGYTGRDMMPLVTGAQAVYEGKNPYSADVQALIKARYDAPGVGRCPRCAEIGLAYPPSALLLALPVAWLPLAAAELLLLTAGAVVLAGALTLLRFPWWILLFVPILHTTHSNNPSLIITGGLLMLVWMVRARHWWPAAFLAAYLLPIKPQVTAIPVLVAGLHLLAARQWGPVLVAGGVLAAFVGLTLGAWLDWLGVVLQYRDVVSSENTWMWWLIAPGVLLLVRRRWWSGATVMQMGLLPINIISPYSLLPLLLAYTESNERGQQLSIGGSWYYRIGEVIPGGAALTATLMVVGPLVWGALREE
;
A
#
# COMPACT_ATOMS: atom_id res chain seq x y z
N MET A 1 -2.97 -26.04 -14.65
CA MET A 1 -2.21 -25.31 -13.60
C MET A 1 -1.06 -26.22 -13.20
N ASP A 2 0.15 -25.75 -13.44
CA ASP A 2 1.39 -26.53 -13.45
C ASP A 2 1.87 -26.88 -12.02
N ASP A 3 2.53 -28.03 -11.82
CA ASP A 3 3.07 -28.44 -10.51
C ASP A 3 4.13 -27.44 -9.99
N ARG A 4 4.70 -26.61 -10.87
CA ARG A 4 5.53 -25.45 -10.52
C ARG A 4 4.80 -24.35 -9.74
N LEU A 5 3.50 -24.13 -9.98
CA LEU A 5 2.72 -23.12 -9.23
C LEU A 5 2.49 -23.56 -7.76
N LYS A 6 2.39 -24.87 -7.51
CA LYS A 6 2.31 -25.45 -6.17
C LYS A 6 3.60 -25.23 -5.37
N THR A 7 4.77 -25.34 -6.00
CA THR A 7 6.07 -25.12 -5.35
C THR A 7 6.33 -23.65 -5.01
N ILE A 8 5.85 -22.72 -5.85
CA ILE A 8 6.01 -21.28 -5.59
C ILE A 8 5.12 -20.83 -4.41
N LEU A 9 3.88 -21.35 -4.30
CA LEU A 9 3.02 -21.09 -3.15
C LEU A 9 3.54 -21.77 -1.86
N LEU A 10 4.17 -22.95 -1.97
CA LEU A 10 4.82 -23.63 -0.85
C LEU A 10 6.01 -22.83 -0.29
N THR A 11 6.83 -22.24 -1.17
CA THR A 11 7.97 -21.38 -0.78
C THR A 11 7.52 -20.06 -0.14
N PHE A 12 6.37 -19.49 -0.54
CA PHE A 12 5.74 -18.35 0.15
C PHE A 12 5.26 -18.71 1.56
N GLY A 13 4.66 -19.88 1.73
CA GLY A 13 4.24 -20.40 3.03
C GLY A 13 5.42 -20.62 3.98
N ILE A 14 6.59 -21.01 3.46
CA ILE A 14 7.79 -21.30 4.27
C ILE A 14 8.60 -20.02 4.60
N LEU A 15 8.61 -18.99 3.75
CA LEU A 15 9.25 -17.71 4.07
C LEU A 15 8.40 -16.87 5.06
N ALA A 16 7.07 -16.94 4.97
CA ALA A 16 6.19 -16.42 6.02
C ALA A 16 6.40 -17.15 7.37
N LEU A 17 6.66 -18.47 7.32
CA LEU A 17 7.02 -19.31 8.48
C LEU A 17 8.38 -18.90 9.10
N VAL A 18 9.41 -18.54 8.30
CA VAL A 18 10.73 -18.10 8.81
C VAL A 18 10.68 -16.68 9.39
N MET A 19 9.89 -15.78 8.80
CA MET A 19 9.68 -14.41 9.33
C MET A 19 8.78 -14.40 10.57
N GLY A 20 7.82 -15.34 10.66
CA GLY A 20 7.02 -15.61 11.85
C GLY A 20 7.76 -16.41 12.94
N LEU A 21 8.96 -16.92 12.69
CA LEU A 21 9.84 -17.59 13.69
C LEU A 21 10.97 -16.67 14.20
N SER A 22 11.24 -15.54 13.54
CA SER A 22 12.15 -14.48 14.01
C SER A 22 11.47 -13.50 14.97
N VAL A 23 10.63 -14.07 15.85
CA VAL A 23 9.80 -13.57 16.97
C VAL A 23 10.61 -12.83 18.06
N GLY A 24 11.71 -12.18 17.68
CA GLY A 24 12.25 -11.01 18.39
C GLY A 24 11.43 -9.72 18.13
N TYR A 25 10.43 -9.77 17.25
CA TYR A 25 9.45 -8.71 16.99
C TYR A 25 8.14 -8.95 17.75
N THR A 26 8.18 -8.83 19.06
CA THR A 26 6.98 -8.86 19.90
C THR A 26 6.12 -7.61 19.66
N GLY A 27 4.90 -7.78 19.14
CA GLY A 27 3.73 -6.94 19.46
C GLY A 27 3.83 -5.44 19.21
N ARG A 28 4.48 -5.01 18.12
CA ARG A 28 4.59 -3.59 17.79
C ARG A 28 3.55 -3.21 16.75
N ASP A 29 2.36 -2.84 17.19
CA ASP A 29 1.35 -2.20 16.35
C ASP A 29 1.80 -0.76 16.02
N MET A 30 2.91 -0.63 15.28
CA MET A 30 3.58 0.65 14.97
C MET A 30 2.70 1.58 14.14
N MET A 31 1.61 1.08 13.58
CA MET A 31 0.54 1.84 12.97
C MET A 31 -0.76 1.14 13.44
N PRO A 32 -1.50 1.68 14.42
CA PRO A 32 -2.41 0.93 15.29
C PRO A 32 -3.72 0.44 14.64
N LEU A 33 -3.66 -0.31 13.53
CA LEU A 33 -4.83 -0.74 12.77
C LEU A 33 -5.69 -1.70 13.58
N VAL A 34 -5.07 -2.77 14.10
CA VAL A 34 -5.78 -3.81 14.85
C VAL A 34 -6.24 -3.25 16.20
N THR A 35 -5.42 -2.43 16.85
CA THR A 35 -5.82 -1.73 18.08
C THR A 35 -7.03 -0.83 17.86
N GLY A 36 -7.04 -0.04 16.78
CA GLY A 36 -8.18 0.80 16.43
C GLY A 36 -9.44 -0.02 16.13
N ALA A 37 -9.30 -1.14 15.42
CA ALA A 37 -10.42 -2.05 15.13
C ALA A 37 -10.97 -2.74 16.39
N GLN A 38 -10.09 -3.09 17.34
CA GLN A 38 -10.48 -3.61 18.67
C GLN A 38 -11.30 -2.60 19.45
N ALA A 39 -10.90 -1.33 19.46
CA ALA A 39 -11.69 -0.27 20.10
C ALA A 39 -13.10 -0.15 19.48
N VAL A 40 -13.20 -0.21 18.14
CA VAL A 40 -14.50 -0.22 17.44
C VAL A 40 -15.32 -1.45 17.82
N TYR A 41 -14.70 -2.64 17.87
CA TYR A 41 -15.36 -3.88 18.27
C TYR A 41 -15.93 -3.81 19.70
N GLU A 42 -15.24 -3.12 20.61
CA GLU A 42 -15.69 -2.85 21.98
C GLU A 42 -16.75 -1.74 22.07
N GLY A 43 -17.19 -1.17 20.95
CA GLY A 43 -18.17 -0.07 20.93
C GLY A 43 -17.59 1.29 21.32
N LYS A 44 -16.26 1.44 21.35
CA LYS A 44 -15.59 2.70 21.67
C LYS A 44 -15.35 3.52 20.40
N ASN A 45 -15.25 4.85 20.55
CA ASN A 45 -14.76 5.70 19.47
C ASN A 45 -13.25 5.48 19.33
N PRO A 46 -12.73 5.01 18.18
CA PRO A 46 -11.30 4.75 18.02
C PRO A 46 -10.43 6.02 18.01
N TYR A 47 -11.05 7.20 17.89
CA TYR A 47 -10.38 8.51 17.90
C TYR A 47 -10.52 9.26 19.24
N SER A 48 -11.14 8.65 20.25
CA SER A 48 -11.27 9.29 21.56
C SER A 48 -9.95 9.33 22.34
N ALA A 49 -9.86 10.27 23.28
CA ALA A 49 -8.63 10.54 24.03
C ALA A 49 -8.12 9.31 24.82
N ASP A 50 -9.00 8.45 25.32
CA ASP A 50 -8.66 7.22 26.03
C ASP A 50 -8.02 6.17 25.10
N VAL A 51 -8.53 6.00 23.88
CA VAL A 51 -7.93 5.10 22.88
C VAL A 51 -6.59 5.65 22.40
N GLN A 52 -6.48 6.96 22.19
CA GLN A 52 -5.21 7.60 21.83
C GLN A 52 -4.16 7.48 22.95
N ALA A 53 -4.57 7.60 24.22
CA ALA A 53 -3.68 7.36 25.36
C ALA A 53 -3.20 5.90 25.43
N LEU A 54 -4.08 4.93 25.14
CA LEU A 54 -3.70 3.52 25.04
C LEU A 54 -2.68 3.28 23.93
N ILE A 55 -2.91 3.86 22.75
CA ILE A 55 -1.99 3.79 21.61
C ILE A 55 -0.63 4.40 21.97
N LYS A 56 -0.63 5.58 22.59
CA LYS A 56 0.59 6.25 23.07
C LYS A 56 1.38 5.39 24.06
N ALA A 57 0.69 4.82 25.05
CA ALA A 57 1.32 3.92 26.02
C ALA A 57 1.96 2.68 25.36
N ARG A 58 1.39 2.17 24.25
CA ARG A 58 2.01 1.10 23.46
C ARG A 58 3.26 1.56 22.72
N TYR A 59 3.28 2.77 22.16
CA TYR A 59 4.48 3.32 21.52
C TYR A 59 5.62 3.60 22.51
N ASP A 60 5.28 3.99 23.74
CA ASP A 60 6.24 4.32 24.79
C ASP A 60 6.76 3.07 25.54
N ALA A 61 6.21 1.88 25.25
CA ALA A 61 6.56 0.64 25.94
C ALA A 61 8.03 0.21 25.68
N PRO A 62 8.75 -0.32 26.69
CA PRO A 62 10.12 -0.79 26.53
C PRO A 62 10.23 -1.83 25.43
N GLY A 63 11.20 -1.67 24.54
CA GLY A 63 11.35 -2.58 23.41
C GLY A 63 10.29 -2.42 22.32
N VAL A 64 9.59 -1.27 22.26
CA VAL A 64 8.98 -0.73 21.03
C VAL A 64 9.89 0.42 20.62
N GLY A 65 10.45 0.38 19.40
CA GLY A 65 11.37 1.44 18.94
C GLY A 65 10.69 2.79 19.14
N ARG A 66 11.29 3.67 19.96
CA ARG A 66 10.70 4.97 20.28
C ARG A 66 10.47 5.72 18.97
N CYS A 67 9.21 5.95 18.62
CA CYS A 67 8.83 6.90 17.59
C CYS A 67 8.05 8.03 18.27
N PRO A 68 8.74 9.04 18.85
CA PRO A 68 8.09 10.12 19.59
C PRO A 68 7.01 10.82 18.77
N ARG A 69 7.27 11.02 17.48
CA ARG A 69 6.30 11.59 16.54
C ARG A 69 5.10 10.67 16.28
N CYS A 70 5.29 9.36 16.20
CA CYS A 70 4.16 8.43 16.02
C CYS A 70 3.21 8.43 17.23
N ALA A 71 3.78 8.59 18.44
CA ALA A 71 3.02 8.68 19.68
C ALA A 71 2.21 9.99 19.82
N GLU A 72 2.70 11.09 19.25
CA GLU A 72 1.97 12.37 19.16
C GLU A 72 0.80 12.33 18.17
N ILE A 73 0.96 11.49 17.16
CA ILE A 73 0.09 11.42 16.00
C ILE A 73 -1.12 10.50 16.23
N GLY A 74 -0.96 9.39 16.96
CA GLY A 74 -2.07 8.49 17.30
C GLY A 74 -2.59 7.61 16.15
N LEU A 75 -3.90 7.38 16.08
CA LEU A 75 -4.54 6.50 15.10
C LEU A 75 -4.71 7.16 13.72
N ALA A 76 -3.81 6.81 12.79
CA ALA A 76 -3.81 7.28 11.38
C ALA A 76 -4.99 6.85 10.52
N TYR A 77 -5.62 5.74 10.89
CA TYR A 77 -6.43 4.97 9.96
C TYR A 77 -7.85 5.51 9.89
N PRO A 78 -8.42 5.69 8.68
CA PRO A 78 -9.80 6.11 8.53
C PRO A 78 -10.78 5.02 8.97
N PRO A 79 -12.06 5.35 9.22
CA PRO A 79 -13.05 4.39 9.74
C PRO A 79 -13.18 3.14 8.87
N SER A 80 -13.17 3.30 7.56
CA SER A 80 -13.13 2.24 6.54
C SER A 80 -12.00 1.24 6.72
N ALA A 81 -10.79 1.69 7.07
CA ALA A 81 -9.67 0.79 7.31
C ALA A 81 -9.90 -0.03 8.58
N LEU A 82 -10.48 0.58 9.62
CA LEU A 82 -10.81 -0.12 10.86
C LEU A 82 -11.87 -1.21 10.61
N LEU A 83 -12.85 -0.92 9.76
CA LEU A 83 -13.86 -1.91 9.37
C LEU A 83 -13.28 -3.09 8.59
N LEU A 84 -12.23 -2.87 7.78
CA LEU A 84 -11.50 -3.96 7.14
C LEU A 84 -10.85 -4.89 8.18
N ALA A 85 -10.35 -4.33 9.27
CA ALA A 85 -9.73 -5.11 10.35
C ALA A 85 -10.76 -5.64 11.38
N LEU A 86 -12.02 -5.23 11.31
CA LEU A 86 -13.06 -5.65 12.26
C LEU A 86 -13.26 -7.18 12.32
N PRO A 87 -13.23 -7.95 11.21
CA PRO A 87 -13.35 -9.40 11.25
C PRO A 87 -12.24 -10.11 12.03
N VAL A 88 -11.10 -9.45 12.26
CA VAL A 88 -9.98 -9.97 13.05
C VAL A 88 -9.83 -9.30 14.41
N ALA A 89 -10.68 -8.32 14.74
CA ALA A 89 -10.55 -7.53 15.96
C ALA A 89 -10.73 -8.36 17.24
N TRP A 90 -11.51 -9.44 17.19
CA TRP A 90 -11.73 -10.34 18.32
C TRP A 90 -10.53 -11.27 18.62
N LEU A 91 -9.54 -11.34 17.72
CA LEU A 91 -8.35 -12.17 17.90
C LEU A 91 -7.30 -11.47 18.78
N PRO A 92 -6.42 -12.24 19.44
CA PRO A 92 -5.19 -11.70 20.00
C PRO A 92 -4.39 -10.96 18.92
N LEU A 93 -3.77 -9.83 19.27
CA LEU A 93 -3.09 -8.93 18.32
C LEU A 93 -2.19 -9.68 17.33
N ALA A 94 -1.26 -10.52 17.82
CA ALA A 94 -0.35 -11.29 16.96
C ALA A 94 -1.06 -12.20 15.95
N ALA A 95 -2.20 -12.79 16.33
CA ALA A 95 -2.98 -13.64 15.44
C ALA A 95 -3.71 -12.81 14.37
N ALA A 96 -4.28 -11.66 14.75
CA ALA A 96 -4.89 -10.72 13.81
C ALA A 96 -3.88 -10.19 12.79
N GLU A 97 -2.69 -9.78 13.26
CA GLU A 97 -1.58 -9.30 12.42
C GLU A 97 -1.12 -10.38 11.44
N LEU A 98 -0.93 -11.62 11.90
CA LEU A 98 -0.55 -12.75 11.06
C LEU A 98 -1.60 -13.02 9.98
N LEU A 99 -2.89 -12.96 10.33
CA LEU A 99 -3.96 -13.18 9.35
C LEU A 99 -3.99 -12.06 8.31
N LEU A 100 -3.88 -10.79 8.72
CA LEU A 100 -3.84 -9.65 7.80
C LEU A 100 -2.63 -9.69 6.89
N LEU A 101 -1.46 -10.05 7.42
CA LEU A 101 -0.23 -10.22 6.64
C LEU A 101 -0.40 -11.33 5.59
N THR A 102 -0.94 -12.48 6.01
CA THR A 102 -1.16 -13.63 5.13
C THR A 102 -2.18 -13.29 4.03
N ALA A 103 -3.30 -12.67 4.40
CA ALA A 103 -4.31 -12.22 3.46
C ALA A 103 -3.73 -11.20 2.47
N GLY A 104 -2.95 -10.23 2.95
CA GLY A 104 -2.25 -9.26 2.11
C GLY A 104 -1.26 -9.91 1.14
N ALA A 105 -0.48 -10.88 1.61
CA ALA A 105 0.47 -11.62 0.78
C ALA A 105 -0.26 -12.39 -0.33
N VAL A 106 -1.40 -13.03 -0.02
CA VAL A 106 -2.23 -13.74 -1.00
C VAL A 106 -2.81 -12.77 -2.04
N VAL A 107 -3.36 -11.63 -1.61
CA VAL A 107 -3.92 -10.61 -2.51
C VAL A 107 -2.83 -10.08 -3.45
N LEU A 108 -1.65 -9.76 -2.92
CA LEU A 108 -0.54 -9.27 -3.73
C LEU A 108 0.00 -10.35 -4.68
N ALA A 109 0.17 -11.59 -4.22
CA ALA A 109 0.60 -12.70 -5.07
C ALA A 109 -0.41 -12.99 -6.19
N GLY A 110 -1.71 -12.94 -5.90
CA GLY A 110 -2.77 -13.05 -6.89
C GLY A 110 -2.67 -11.94 -7.94
N ALA A 111 -2.51 -10.69 -7.50
CA ALA A 111 -2.36 -9.54 -8.38
C ALA A 111 -1.14 -9.66 -9.31
N LEU A 112 0.02 -10.04 -8.76
CA LEU A 112 1.24 -10.24 -9.55
C LEU A 112 1.08 -11.39 -10.55
N THR A 113 0.40 -12.47 -10.16
CA THR A 113 0.10 -13.60 -11.05
C THR A 113 -0.78 -13.16 -12.22
N LEU A 114 -1.84 -12.40 -11.95
CA LEU A 114 -2.74 -11.85 -12.97
C LEU A 114 -2.01 -10.93 -13.95
N LEU A 115 -1.04 -10.15 -13.46
CA LEU A 115 -0.21 -9.26 -14.26
C LEU A 115 1.03 -9.96 -14.86
N ARG A 116 1.24 -11.25 -14.61
CA ARG A 116 2.43 -12.03 -15.00
C ARG A 116 3.75 -11.38 -14.55
N PHE A 117 3.73 -10.74 -13.39
CA PHE A 117 4.92 -10.19 -12.76
C PHE A 117 5.72 -11.29 -12.06
N PRO A 118 7.05 -11.13 -11.97
CA PRO A 118 7.87 -12.02 -11.18
C PRO A 118 7.47 -11.99 -9.69
N TRP A 119 7.07 -13.14 -9.17
CA TRP A 119 6.63 -13.31 -7.78
C TRP A 119 7.75 -13.02 -6.76
N TRP A 120 9.03 -13.13 -7.13
CA TRP A 120 10.15 -12.86 -6.23
C TRP A 120 10.20 -11.41 -5.76
N ILE A 121 9.52 -10.47 -6.43
CA ILE A 121 9.37 -9.07 -5.96
C ILE A 121 8.70 -9.01 -4.57
N LEU A 122 7.88 -10.01 -4.23
CA LEU A 122 7.26 -10.15 -2.91
C LEU A 122 8.29 -10.42 -1.79
N LEU A 123 9.42 -11.06 -2.10
CA LEU A 123 10.37 -11.56 -1.10
C LEU A 123 11.23 -10.48 -0.43
N PHE A 124 11.26 -9.27 -1.00
CA PHE A 124 12.18 -8.23 -0.56
C PHE A 124 11.44 -7.17 0.26
N VAL A 125 11.03 -6.06 -0.34
CA VAL A 125 10.65 -4.85 0.40
C VAL A 125 9.21 -4.86 0.96
N PRO A 126 8.18 -5.35 0.25
CA PRO A 126 6.80 -5.26 0.74
C PRO A 126 6.52 -6.09 1.98
N ILE A 127 6.96 -7.33 1.99
CA ILE A 127 6.73 -8.24 3.11
C ILE A 127 7.56 -7.76 4.30
N LEU A 128 8.85 -7.47 4.13
CA LEU A 128 9.72 -6.94 5.21
C LEU A 128 9.17 -5.65 5.83
N HIS A 129 8.74 -4.69 5.00
CA HIS A 129 8.16 -3.44 5.51
C HIS A 129 6.81 -3.66 6.18
N THR A 130 5.96 -4.53 5.63
CA THR A 130 4.63 -4.78 6.20
C THR A 130 4.71 -5.55 7.51
N THR A 131 5.62 -6.52 7.62
CA THR A 131 5.93 -7.21 8.88
C THR A 131 6.52 -6.26 9.93
N HIS A 132 7.23 -5.21 9.50
CA HIS A 132 7.82 -4.24 10.42
C HIS A 132 6.82 -3.19 10.91
N SER A 133 5.92 -2.72 10.04
CA SER A 133 5.06 -1.56 10.30
C SER A 133 3.59 -1.89 10.53
N ASN A 134 3.23 -3.18 10.55
CA ASN A 134 1.86 -3.69 10.74
C ASN A 134 0.80 -2.91 9.97
N ASN A 135 1.00 -2.75 8.66
CA ASN A 135 0.19 -1.87 7.82
C ASN A 135 -0.59 -2.70 6.80
N PRO A 136 -1.85 -2.35 6.43
CA PRO A 136 -2.61 -3.04 5.38
C PRO A 136 -2.03 -2.84 3.97
N SER A 137 -0.75 -2.47 3.87
CA SER A 137 -0.08 -2.09 2.63
C SER A 137 -0.05 -3.20 1.59
N LEU A 138 0.13 -4.46 1.97
CA LEU A 138 0.09 -5.56 1.01
C LEU A 138 -1.30 -5.70 0.36
N ILE A 139 -2.36 -5.58 1.16
CA ILE A 139 -3.75 -5.63 0.67
C ILE A 139 -4.00 -4.46 -0.28
N ILE A 140 -3.58 -3.26 0.10
CA ILE A 140 -3.79 -2.06 -0.73
C ILE A 140 -2.97 -2.13 -2.02
N THR A 141 -1.68 -2.44 -1.95
CA THR A 141 -0.82 -2.56 -3.15
C THR A 141 -1.34 -3.66 -4.06
N GLY A 142 -1.64 -4.85 -3.53
CA GLY A 142 -2.21 -5.94 -4.33
C GLY A 142 -3.56 -5.57 -4.93
N GLY A 143 -4.44 -4.94 -4.17
CA GLY A 143 -5.73 -4.44 -4.64
C GLY A 143 -5.57 -3.41 -5.77
N LEU A 144 -4.64 -2.46 -5.67
CA LEU A 144 -4.39 -1.47 -6.72
C LEU A 144 -3.86 -2.12 -8.00
N LEU A 145 -3.01 -3.15 -7.90
CA LEU A 145 -2.57 -3.94 -9.05
C LEU A 145 -3.70 -4.76 -9.68
N MET A 146 -4.55 -5.37 -8.85
CA MET A 146 -5.77 -6.03 -9.34
C MET A 146 -6.70 -5.05 -10.04
N LEU A 147 -6.87 -3.84 -9.50
CA LEU A 147 -7.67 -2.78 -10.12
C LEU A 147 -7.13 -2.44 -11.52
N VAL A 148 -5.82 -2.30 -11.66
CA VAL A 148 -5.20 -2.04 -12.97
C VAL A 148 -5.41 -3.20 -13.92
N TRP A 149 -5.21 -4.43 -13.46
CA TRP A 149 -5.53 -5.62 -14.25
C TRP A 149 -7.00 -5.63 -14.70
N MET A 150 -7.95 -5.37 -13.80
CA MET A 150 -9.38 -5.35 -14.09
C MET A 150 -9.76 -4.27 -15.11
N VAL A 151 -9.20 -3.05 -14.96
CA VAL A 151 -9.42 -1.96 -15.92
C VAL A 151 -8.89 -2.34 -17.31
N ARG A 152 -7.70 -2.96 -17.39
CA ARG A 152 -7.11 -3.41 -18.66
C ARG A 152 -7.88 -4.55 -19.32
N ALA A 153 -8.30 -5.52 -18.51
CA ALA A 153 -9.12 -6.66 -18.93
C ALA A 153 -10.59 -6.29 -19.14
N ARG A 154 -10.96 -5.01 -18.93
CA ARG A 154 -12.32 -4.48 -19.12
C ARG A 154 -13.37 -5.11 -18.19
N HIS A 155 -12.96 -5.55 -17.01
CA HIS A 155 -13.85 -6.02 -15.94
C HIS A 155 -14.40 -4.83 -15.14
N TRP A 156 -15.28 -4.05 -15.76
CA TRP A 156 -15.70 -2.73 -15.26
C TRP A 156 -16.42 -2.76 -13.90
N TRP A 157 -17.30 -3.73 -13.69
CA TRP A 157 -18.03 -3.86 -12.43
C TRP A 157 -17.09 -4.19 -11.25
N PRO A 158 -16.28 -5.27 -11.31
CA PRO A 158 -15.26 -5.52 -10.29
C PRO A 158 -14.30 -4.35 -10.09
N ALA A 159 -13.85 -3.70 -11.17
CA ALA A 159 -12.96 -2.55 -11.08
C ALA A 159 -13.59 -1.39 -10.30
N ALA A 160 -14.86 -1.06 -10.59
CA ALA A 160 -15.58 0.02 -9.90
C ALA A 160 -15.74 -0.25 -8.40
N PHE A 161 -16.15 -1.47 -8.04
CA PHE A 161 -16.29 -1.85 -6.63
C PHE A 161 -14.96 -1.92 -5.90
N LEU A 162 -13.91 -2.45 -6.54
CA LEU A 162 -12.57 -2.48 -5.95
C LEU A 162 -12.02 -1.06 -5.76
N ALA A 163 -12.25 -0.15 -6.72
CA ALA A 163 -11.90 1.24 -6.59
C ALA A 163 -12.65 1.92 -5.43
N ALA A 164 -13.97 1.73 -5.34
CA ALA A 164 -14.80 2.24 -4.25
C ALA A 164 -14.39 1.68 -2.88
N TYR A 165 -13.89 0.44 -2.84
CA TYR A 165 -13.38 -0.19 -1.64
C TYR A 165 -12.00 0.33 -1.22
N LEU A 166 -11.06 0.47 -2.16
CA LEU A 166 -9.69 0.90 -1.88
C LEU A 166 -9.59 2.37 -1.51
N LEU A 167 -10.39 3.24 -2.15
CA LEU A 167 -10.36 4.68 -1.94
C LEU A 167 -10.44 5.08 -0.46
N PRO A 168 -11.45 4.62 0.31
CA PRO A 168 -11.57 5.02 1.70
C PRO A 168 -10.57 4.32 2.62
N ILE A 169 -9.99 3.17 2.30
CA ILE A 169 -9.11 2.43 3.22
C ILE A 169 -7.82 3.19 3.51
N LYS A 170 -7.23 3.79 2.49
CA LYS A 170 -6.03 4.61 2.67
C LYS A 170 -5.98 5.69 1.61
N PRO A 171 -6.81 6.74 1.74
CA PRO A 171 -7.00 7.75 0.70
C PRO A 171 -5.70 8.38 0.22
N GLN A 172 -4.72 8.48 1.12
CA GLN A 172 -3.38 8.95 0.78
C GLN A 172 -2.84 8.16 -0.42
N VAL A 173 -2.79 6.83 -0.35
CA VAL A 173 -2.12 6.02 -1.38
C VAL A 173 -3.02 5.56 -2.52
N THR A 174 -4.35 5.61 -2.32
CA THR A 174 -5.32 5.06 -3.28
C THR A 174 -6.02 6.14 -4.11
N ALA A 175 -6.06 7.40 -3.68
CA ALA A 175 -6.87 8.43 -4.34
C ALA A 175 -6.49 8.66 -5.81
N ILE A 176 -5.20 8.83 -6.11
CA ILE A 176 -4.76 9.12 -7.49
C ILE A 176 -4.95 7.91 -8.41
N PRO A 177 -4.50 6.68 -8.05
CA PRO A 177 -4.76 5.51 -8.88
C PRO A 177 -6.26 5.22 -9.07
N VAL A 178 -7.08 5.39 -8.02
CA VAL A 178 -8.53 5.20 -8.11
C VAL A 178 -9.18 6.26 -9.00
N LEU A 179 -8.76 7.53 -8.90
CA LEU A 179 -9.22 8.58 -9.80
C LEU A 179 -8.92 8.23 -11.26
N VAL A 180 -7.70 7.78 -11.54
CA VAL A 180 -7.29 7.34 -12.88
C VAL A 180 -8.12 6.16 -13.37
N ALA A 181 -8.37 5.16 -12.51
CA ALA A 181 -9.29 4.07 -12.84
C ALA A 181 -10.70 4.58 -13.16
N GLY A 182 -11.24 5.49 -12.33
CA GLY A 182 -12.54 6.11 -12.53
C GLY A 182 -12.63 6.85 -13.86
N LEU A 183 -11.62 7.65 -14.20
CA LEU A 183 -11.54 8.32 -15.50
C LEU A 183 -11.52 7.32 -16.66
N HIS A 184 -10.87 6.16 -16.50
CA HIS A 184 -10.84 5.12 -17.53
C HIS A 184 -12.24 4.52 -17.73
N LEU A 185 -12.97 4.24 -16.64
CA LEU A 185 -14.35 3.75 -16.71
C LEU A 185 -15.27 4.78 -17.38
N LEU A 186 -15.14 6.06 -17.04
CA LEU A 186 -15.91 7.16 -17.63
C LEU A 186 -15.61 7.31 -19.13
N ALA A 187 -14.33 7.28 -19.52
CA ALA A 187 -13.91 7.32 -20.92
C ALA A 187 -14.45 6.12 -21.73
N ALA A 188 -14.56 4.95 -21.10
CA ALA A 188 -15.18 3.75 -21.66
C ALA A 188 -16.73 3.78 -21.63
N ARG A 189 -17.34 4.90 -21.24
CA ARG A 189 -18.80 5.12 -21.08
C ARG A 189 -19.46 4.13 -20.11
N GLN A 190 -18.71 3.64 -19.12
CA GLN A 190 -19.20 2.69 -18.11
C GLN A 190 -19.83 3.42 -16.92
N TRP A 191 -20.87 4.18 -17.19
CA TRP A 191 -21.54 5.04 -16.20
C TRP A 191 -22.22 4.23 -15.09
N GLY A 192 -22.87 3.12 -15.42
CA GLY A 192 -23.56 2.25 -14.45
C GLY A 192 -22.67 1.79 -13.30
N PRO A 193 -21.54 1.10 -13.57
CA PRO A 193 -20.59 0.71 -12.54
C PRO A 193 -20.09 1.88 -11.67
N VAL A 194 -19.75 3.01 -12.30
CA VAL A 194 -19.24 4.19 -11.59
C VAL A 194 -20.29 4.77 -10.64
N LEU A 195 -21.53 4.93 -11.12
CA LEU A 195 -22.62 5.50 -10.31
C LEU A 195 -23.01 4.58 -9.16
N VAL A 196 -23.10 3.27 -9.40
CA VAL A 196 -23.48 2.30 -8.35
C VAL A 196 -22.38 2.20 -7.30
N ALA A 197 -21.13 1.97 -7.70
CA ALA A 197 -20.03 1.84 -6.75
C ALA A 197 -19.75 3.16 -6.02
N GLY A 198 -19.84 4.30 -6.73
CA GLY A 198 -19.73 5.63 -6.14
C GLY A 198 -20.87 5.94 -5.17
N GLY A 199 -22.10 5.53 -5.50
CA GLY A 199 -23.27 5.64 -4.61
C GLY A 199 -23.12 4.81 -3.34
N VAL A 200 -22.62 3.57 -3.45
CA VAL A 200 -22.31 2.72 -2.28
C VAL A 200 -21.25 3.37 -1.40
N LEU A 201 -20.17 3.89 -1.99
CA LEU A 201 -19.12 4.59 -1.24
C LEU A 201 -19.68 5.85 -0.56
N ALA A 202 -20.46 6.66 -1.26
CA ALA A 202 -21.05 7.87 -0.72
C ALA A 202 -22.02 7.56 0.43
N ALA A 203 -22.86 6.53 0.29
CA ALA A 203 -23.74 6.06 1.34
C ALA A 203 -22.94 5.57 2.56
N PHE A 204 -21.86 4.80 2.34
CA PHE A 204 -20.99 4.34 3.40
C PHE A 204 -20.33 5.50 4.17
N VAL A 205 -19.74 6.48 3.46
CA VAL A 205 -19.14 7.67 4.08
C VAL A 205 -20.21 8.49 4.80
N GLY A 206 -21.40 8.65 4.22
CA GLY A 206 -22.52 9.37 4.83
C GLY A 206 -22.99 8.73 6.14
N LEU A 207 -23.13 7.40 6.18
CA LEU A 207 -23.51 6.65 7.38
C LEU A 207 -22.44 6.71 8.48
N THR A 208 -21.18 6.97 8.13
CA THR A 208 -20.04 7.02 9.05
C THR A 208 -19.45 8.44 9.21
N LEU A 209 -20.20 9.47 8.80
CA LEU A 209 -19.69 10.83 8.65
C LEU A 209 -19.05 11.38 9.93
N GLY A 210 -19.65 11.13 11.10
CA GLY A 210 -19.09 11.58 12.38
C GLY A 210 -17.67 11.05 12.61
N ALA A 211 -17.45 9.75 12.39
CA ALA A 211 -16.13 9.13 12.54
C ALA A 211 -15.13 9.63 11.49
N TRP A 212 -15.60 9.99 10.28
CA TRP A 212 -14.75 10.62 9.26
C TRP A 212 -14.34 12.04 9.62
N LEU A 213 -15.23 12.82 10.24
CA LEU A 213 -14.91 14.16 10.73
C LEU A 213 -13.91 14.11 11.89
N ASP A 214 -14.10 13.19 12.83
CA ASP A 214 -13.14 12.94 13.92
C ASP A 214 -11.76 12.56 13.36
N TRP A 215 -11.72 11.61 12.42
CA TRP A 215 -10.49 11.21 11.73
C TRP A 215 -9.83 12.36 10.98
N LEU A 216 -10.61 13.22 10.30
CA LEU A 216 -10.07 14.38 9.60
C LEU A 216 -9.37 15.34 10.58
N GLY A 217 -9.91 15.51 11.79
CA GLY A 217 -9.25 16.26 12.87
C GLY A 217 -7.87 15.70 13.22
N VAL A 218 -7.75 14.37 13.32
CA VAL A 218 -6.45 13.69 13.55
C VAL A 218 -5.50 13.90 12.36
N VAL A 219 -5.98 13.76 11.12
CA VAL A 219 -5.16 13.94 9.91
C VAL A 219 -4.65 15.37 9.73
N LEU A 220 -5.39 16.38 10.19
CA LEU A 220 -4.90 17.75 10.16
C LEU A 220 -3.68 17.94 11.08
N GLN A 221 -3.65 17.25 12.23
CA GLN A 221 -2.47 17.24 13.10
C GLN A 221 -1.26 16.54 12.45
N TYR A 222 -1.51 15.49 11.64
CA TYR A 222 -0.47 14.83 10.83
C TYR A 222 0.24 15.78 9.87
N ARG A 223 -0.48 16.74 9.28
CA ARG A 223 0.05 17.64 8.26
C ARG A 223 1.24 18.44 8.77
N ASP A 224 1.12 18.99 9.98
CA ASP A 224 2.14 19.85 10.57
C ASP A 224 3.41 19.05 10.89
N VAL A 225 3.27 17.80 11.30
CA VAL A 225 4.39 16.90 11.58
C VAL A 225 5.11 16.46 10.28
N VAL A 226 4.37 16.14 9.21
CA VAL A 226 4.93 15.62 7.95
C VAL A 226 5.53 16.71 7.05
N SER A 227 4.92 17.91 7.03
CA SER A 227 5.33 19.00 6.13
C SER A 227 6.76 19.48 6.34
N SER A 228 7.33 19.26 7.52
CA SER A 228 8.70 19.68 7.85
C SER A 228 9.81 18.83 7.21
N GLU A 229 9.52 17.60 6.77
CA GLU A 229 10.56 16.64 6.35
C GLU A 229 10.58 16.33 4.84
N ASN A 230 9.59 16.81 4.08
CA ASN A 230 9.24 16.18 2.82
C ASN A 230 8.78 17.14 1.70
N THR A 231 9.01 18.44 1.85
CA THR A 231 8.68 19.49 0.87
C THR A 231 9.53 19.48 -0.40
N TRP A 232 10.48 18.56 -0.54
CA TRP A 232 11.38 18.55 -1.67
C TRP A 232 10.87 17.77 -2.89
N MET A 233 9.75 17.03 -2.81
CA MET A 233 9.26 16.18 -3.91
C MET A 233 8.11 16.75 -4.75
N TRP A 234 7.57 17.92 -4.40
CA TRP A 234 6.42 18.52 -5.11
C TRP A 234 6.70 18.80 -6.60
N TRP A 235 7.96 18.96 -6.99
CA TRP A 235 8.36 19.12 -8.39
C TRP A 235 8.01 17.91 -9.26
N LEU A 236 7.77 16.71 -8.67
CA LEU A 236 7.31 15.52 -9.39
C LEU A 236 5.85 15.65 -9.86
N ILE A 237 5.05 16.56 -9.30
CA ILE A 237 3.65 16.73 -9.74
C ILE A 237 3.58 17.16 -11.20
N ALA A 238 4.43 18.10 -11.63
CA ALA A 238 4.45 18.60 -13.01
C ALA A 238 4.76 17.50 -14.06
N PRO A 239 5.83 16.69 -13.95
CA PRO A 239 6.06 15.58 -14.86
C PRO A 239 4.97 14.51 -14.76
N GLY A 240 4.38 14.29 -13.59
CA GLY A 240 3.23 13.39 -13.42
C GLY A 240 2.01 13.84 -14.22
N VAL A 241 1.65 15.12 -14.15
CA VAL A 241 0.57 15.74 -14.97
C VAL A 241 0.89 15.64 -16.46
N LEU A 242 2.13 15.90 -16.86
CA LEU A 242 2.56 15.77 -18.27
C LEU A 242 2.34 14.34 -18.79
N LEU A 243 2.65 13.32 -18.00
CA LEU A 243 2.41 11.92 -18.34
C LEU A 243 0.91 11.62 -18.48
N LEU A 244 0.07 12.13 -17.57
CA LEU A 244 -1.39 12.00 -17.67
C LEU A 244 -1.92 12.61 -18.97
N VAL A 245 -1.51 13.83 -19.31
CA VAL A 245 -1.89 14.55 -20.55
C VAL A 245 -1.48 13.76 -21.79
N ARG A 246 -0.30 13.13 -21.77
CA ARG A 246 0.21 12.25 -22.84
C ARG A 246 -0.44 10.87 -22.88
N ARG A 247 -1.52 10.67 -22.13
CA ARG A 247 -2.23 9.40 -22.01
C ARG A 247 -1.43 8.24 -21.41
N ARG A 248 -0.38 8.53 -20.64
CA ARG A 248 0.34 7.55 -19.80
C ARG A 248 -0.21 7.59 -18.39
N TRP A 249 -1.42 7.06 -18.22
CA TRP A 249 -2.27 7.38 -17.06
C TRP A 249 -1.73 6.75 -15.78
N TRP A 250 -1.31 5.49 -15.82
CA TRP A 250 -0.78 4.81 -14.64
C TRP A 250 0.61 5.32 -14.26
N SER A 251 1.44 5.64 -15.25
CA SER A 251 2.74 6.29 -15.05
C SER A 251 2.60 7.70 -14.46
N GLY A 252 1.63 8.49 -14.92
CA GLY A 252 1.36 9.81 -14.38
C GLY A 252 0.80 9.76 -12.95
N ALA A 253 -0.14 8.85 -12.67
CA ALA A 253 -0.70 8.62 -11.33
C ALA A 253 0.39 8.34 -10.30
N THR A 254 1.28 7.44 -10.69
CA THR A 254 2.48 7.02 -9.98
C THR A 254 3.39 8.18 -9.60
N VAL A 255 3.78 8.99 -10.58
CA VAL A 255 4.72 10.10 -10.36
C VAL A 255 4.07 11.20 -9.52
N MET A 256 2.78 11.46 -9.73
CA MET A 256 2.02 12.40 -8.89
C MET A 256 1.88 11.88 -7.45
N GLN A 257 1.69 10.58 -7.26
CA GLN A 257 1.59 9.94 -5.94
C GLN A 257 2.88 10.13 -5.14
N MET A 258 4.04 9.97 -5.78
CA MET A 258 5.35 10.23 -5.19
C MET A 258 5.53 11.71 -4.81
N GLY A 259 5.06 12.63 -5.66
CA GLY A 259 5.17 14.07 -5.42
C GLY A 259 4.25 14.59 -4.31
N LEU A 260 3.01 14.08 -4.23
CA LEU A 260 2.01 14.51 -3.27
C LEU A 260 2.19 13.86 -1.90
N LEU A 261 2.70 12.62 -1.85
CA LEU A 261 2.76 11.82 -0.64
C LEU A 261 4.11 11.10 -0.50
N PRO A 262 5.18 11.87 -0.25
CA PRO A 262 6.55 11.38 -0.07
C PRO A 262 6.76 10.54 1.21
N ILE A 263 5.70 10.30 1.98
CA ILE A 263 5.74 9.54 3.23
C ILE A 263 6.11 8.08 2.89
N ASN A 264 7.38 7.75 3.15
CA ASN A 264 8.00 6.44 3.05
C ASN A 264 8.21 5.88 1.63
N ILE A 265 9.32 6.31 1.02
CA ILE A 265 9.90 5.70 -0.20
C ILE A 265 10.30 4.23 -0.01
N ILE A 266 10.43 3.77 1.24
CA ILE A 266 10.65 2.36 1.61
C ILE A 266 9.32 1.58 1.74
N SER A 267 8.17 2.27 1.72
CA SER A 267 6.87 1.62 1.80
C SER A 267 6.55 0.89 0.49
N PRO A 268 5.86 -0.27 0.52
CA PRO A 268 5.40 -0.97 -0.68
C PRO A 268 4.50 -0.12 -1.60
N TYR A 269 3.95 1.00 -1.10
CA TYR A 269 3.26 1.99 -1.93
C TYR A 269 4.19 2.68 -2.95
N SER A 270 5.48 2.74 -2.66
CA SER A 270 6.51 3.32 -3.53
C SER A 270 6.93 2.36 -4.64
N LEU A 271 6.65 1.05 -4.48
CA LEU A 271 6.80 0.05 -5.53
C LEU A 271 5.65 0.03 -6.52
N LEU A 272 4.46 0.43 -6.06
CA LEU A 272 3.28 0.48 -6.89
C LEU A 272 3.53 1.27 -8.17
N PRO A 273 4.15 2.47 -8.12
CA PRO A 273 4.79 3.13 -9.24
C PRO A 273 5.46 2.27 -10.29
N LEU A 274 6.34 1.38 -9.85
CA LEU A 274 7.18 0.55 -10.71
C LEU A 274 6.36 -0.56 -11.36
N LEU A 275 5.50 -1.18 -10.55
CA LEU A 275 4.61 -2.24 -10.99
C LEU A 275 3.58 -1.68 -11.97
N LEU A 276 3.06 -0.47 -11.75
CA LEU A 276 2.14 0.19 -12.66
C LEU A 276 2.80 0.64 -13.96
N ALA A 277 3.98 1.26 -13.92
CA ALA A 277 4.69 1.66 -15.12
C ALA A 277 5.10 0.45 -16.00
N TYR A 278 5.52 -0.65 -15.39
CA TYR A 278 5.84 -1.89 -16.12
C TYR A 278 4.59 -2.52 -16.76
N THR A 279 3.38 -2.23 -16.27
CA THR A 279 2.16 -2.68 -16.97
C THR A 279 1.89 -1.90 -18.27
N GLU A 280 2.34 -0.67 -18.42
CA GLU A 280 2.02 0.20 -19.57
C GLU A 280 2.99 0.08 -20.76
N SER A 281 4.27 -0.32 -20.59
CA SER A 281 5.20 -0.42 -21.73
C SER A 281 6.35 -1.42 -21.55
N ASN A 282 6.84 -1.94 -22.68
CA ASN A 282 8.03 -2.80 -22.78
C ASN A 282 9.32 -1.97 -22.92
N GLU A 283 9.28 -0.64 -22.68
CA GLU A 283 10.39 0.26 -23.00
C GLU A 283 11.41 0.35 -21.85
N ARG A 284 12.64 -0.09 -22.13
CA ARG A 284 13.83 0.00 -21.25
C ARG A 284 14.05 1.39 -20.62
N GLY A 285 13.60 2.46 -21.28
CA GLY A 285 13.72 3.84 -20.78
C GLY A 285 12.91 4.15 -19.52
N GLN A 286 11.74 3.52 -19.34
CA GLN A 286 10.95 3.69 -18.13
C GLN A 286 11.56 2.93 -16.95
N GLN A 287 12.12 1.74 -17.19
CA GLN A 287 12.86 0.95 -16.20
C GLN A 287 14.09 1.70 -15.64
N LEU A 288 14.76 2.51 -16.47
CA LEU A 288 15.87 3.38 -16.05
C LEU A 288 15.43 4.58 -15.21
N SER A 289 14.32 5.25 -15.57
CA SER A 289 13.76 6.34 -14.75
C SER A 289 13.26 5.85 -13.38
N ILE A 290 12.75 4.62 -13.37
CA ILE A 290 12.36 3.85 -12.20
C ILE A 290 13.59 3.53 -11.35
N GLY A 291 14.64 2.93 -11.91
CA GLY A 291 15.88 2.64 -11.20
C GLY A 291 16.58 3.88 -10.63
N GLY A 292 16.50 5.01 -11.35
CA GLY A 292 17.01 6.30 -10.89
C GLY A 292 16.32 6.85 -9.64
N SER A 293 15.00 6.63 -9.48
CA SER A 293 14.25 7.08 -8.29
C SER A 293 14.65 6.35 -7.00
N TRP A 294 15.23 5.15 -7.13
CA TRP A 294 15.80 4.37 -6.02
C TRP A 294 17.22 4.75 -5.67
N TYR A 295 18.03 5.03 -6.69
CA TYR A 295 19.45 5.36 -6.55
C TYR A 295 19.67 6.54 -5.60
N TYR A 296 18.78 7.54 -5.67
CA TYR A 296 18.90 8.76 -4.87
C TYR A 296 18.74 8.53 -3.36
N ARG A 297 17.98 7.53 -2.90
CA ARG A 297 17.60 7.43 -1.47
C ARG A 297 18.09 6.20 -0.72
N ILE A 298 18.35 5.08 -1.40
CA ILE A 298 19.06 3.95 -0.74
C ILE A 298 20.51 4.35 -0.41
N GLY A 299 21.11 5.25 -1.20
CA GLY A 299 22.39 5.88 -0.89
C GLY A 299 22.37 6.73 0.40
N GLU A 300 21.21 7.22 0.84
CA GLU A 300 21.07 8.01 2.07
C GLU A 300 20.80 7.14 3.32
N VAL A 301 20.17 5.96 3.16
CA VAL A 301 19.65 5.17 4.30
C VAL A 301 20.58 4.02 4.71
N ILE A 302 21.40 3.49 3.81
CA ILE A 302 22.29 2.35 4.11
C ILE A 302 23.68 2.63 3.54
N PRO A 303 24.73 2.78 4.37
CA PRO A 303 26.11 2.74 3.90
C PRO A 303 26.35 1.40 3.18
N GLY A 304 26.54 1.43 1.85
CA GLY A 304 26.68 0.24 1.00
C GLY A 304 25.39 -0.29 0.34
N GLY A 305 24.21 0.25 0.66
CA GLY A 305 22.94 -0.14 0.02
C GLY A 305 22.87 0.21 -1.47
N ALA A 306 23.63 1.22 -1.90
CA ALA A 306 23.81 1.57 -3.31
C ALA A 306 24.41 0.39 -4.11
N ALA A 307 25.31 -0.40 -3.52
CA ALA A 307 25.92 -1.55 -4.19
C ALA A 307 24.94 -2.72 -4.32
N LEU A 308 24.24 -3.11 -3.25
CA LEU A 308 23.25 -4.18 -3.29
C LEU A 308 22.09 -3.88 -4.26
N THR A 309 21.66 -2.61 -4.28
CA THR A 309 20.59 -2.15 -5.18
C THR A 309 21.06 -2.08 -6.62
N ALA A 310 22.28 -1.57 -6.88
CA ALA A 310 22.89 -1.60 -8.20
C ALA A 310 23.05 -3.04 -8.71
N THR A 311 23.46 -3.97 -7.85
CA THR A 311 23.53 -5.40 -8.19
C THR A 311 22.16 -5.97 -8.53
N LEU A 312 21.12 -5.74 -7.72
CA LEU A 312 19.77 -6.27 -7.98
C LEU A 312 19.08 -5.63 -9.20
N MET A 313 19.38 -4.37 -9.52
CA MET A 313 18.83 -3.66 -10.67
C MET A 313 19.55 -3.95 -11.99
N VAL A 314 20.81 -4.37 -11.94
CA VAL A 314 21.54 -4.83 -13.14
C VAL A 314 21.29 -6.33 -13.33
N VAL A 315 21.44 -7.13 -12.28
CA VAL A 315 21.35 -8.59 -12.35
C VAL A 315 19.90 -9.06 -12.50
N GLY A 316 18.93 -8.44 -11.81
CA GLY A 316 17.52 -8.86 -11.85
C GLY A 316 16.88 -8.80 -13.24
N PRO A 317 16.95 -7.66 -13.96
CA PRO A 317 16.47 -7.56 -15.33
C PRO A 317 17.26 -8.41 -16.33
N LEU A 318 18.58 -8.60 -16.14
CA LEU A 318 19.42 -9.43 -17.00
C LEU A 318 19.11 -10.93 -16.83
N VAL A 319 18.96 -11.41 -15.60
CA VAL A 319 18.55 -12.79 -15.30
C VAL A 319 17.12 -13.05 -15.77
N TRP A 320 16.21 -12.09 -15.59
CA TRP A 320 14.83 -12.24 -16.05
C TRP A 320 14.69 -12.18 -17.57
N GLY A 321 15.49 -11.35 -18.25
CA GLY A 321 15.59 -11.32 -19.71
C GLY A 321 16.07 -12.66 -20.26
N ALA A 322 17.10 -13.25 -19.66
CA ALA A 322 17.62 -14.56 -20.03
C ALA A 322 16.60 -15.70 -19.82
N LEU A 323 15.76 -15.62 -18.78
CA LEU A 323 14.72 -16.63 -18.48
C LEU A 323 13.47 -16.55 -19.36
N ARG A 324 13.34 -15.53 -20.23
CA ARG A 324 12.21 -15.36 -21.16
C ARG A 324 12.55 -15.68 -22.62
N GLU A 325 13.83 -15.89 -22.92
CA GLU A 325 14.30 -16.30 -24.25
C GLU A 325 14.35 -17.84 -24.42
N GLU A 326 13.86 -18.60 -23.42
CA GLU A 326 13.51 -20.04 -23.47
C GLU A 326 11.99 -20.23 -23.45
#